data_AF-A0A970MTM8-F1
#
_entry.id   AF-A0A970MTM8-F1
#
_cell.length_a   1.000
_cell.length_b   1.000
_cell.length_c   1.000
_cell.angle_alpha   90.00
_cell.angle_beta   90.00
_cell.angle_gamma   90.00
#
_symmetry.space_group_name_H-M   'P 1'
#
loop_
_entity.id
_entity.type
_entity.pdbx_description
1 polymer ?
#
loop_
_entity_poly.entity_id
_entity_poly.type
_entity_poly.pdbx_seq_one_letter_code
_entity_poly.pdbx_strand_id
1 'polypeptide(L)' 'MVSIIIVNWNTRDLLINCLKSIEKNASGCEVIVVDNASSDDSADAVRKQFPYV' A
#
# COMPACT_ATOMS: atom_id res chain seq x y z
N MET A 1 12.17 -1.24 15.05
CA MET A 1 11.30 -0.60 14.04
C MET A 1 11.47 -1.38 12.75
N VAL A 2 10.39 -1.65 12.03
CA VAL A 2 10.41 -2.39 10.76
C VAL A 2 9.79 -1.51 9.69
N SER A 3 10.40 -1.45 8.51
CA SER A 3 9.83 -0.77 7.34
C SER A 3 9.42 -1.82 6.30
N ILE A 4 8.20 -1.72 5.80
CA ILE A 4 7.62 -2.60 4.78
C ILE A 4 7.53 -1.81 3.48
N ILE A 5 8.31 -2.22 2.48
CA ILE A 5 8.37 -1.54 1.18
C ILE A 5 7.65 -2.42 0.15
N ILE A 6 6.61 -1.86 -0.47
CA ILE A 6 5.78 -2.55 -1.46
C ILE A 6 5.96 -1.86 -2.81
N VAL A 7 6.55 -2.54 -3.77
CA VAL A 7 6.57 -2.07 -5.17
C VAL A 7 5.29 -2.54 -5.84
N ASN A 8 4.54 -1.60 -6.41
CA ASN A 8 3.24 -1.85 -7.03
C ASN A 8 3.27 -1.52 -8.54
N TRP A 9 2.65 -2.38 -9.35
CA TRP A 9 2.39 -2.12 -10.76
C TRP A 9 1.09 -2.79 -11.21
N ASN A 10 0.05 -2.00 -11.48
CA ASN A 10 -1.24 -2.47 -12.01
C ASN A 10 -1.92 -3.59 -11.19
N THR A 11 -1.82 -3.56 -9.86
CA THR A 11 -2.43 -4.55 -8.95
C THR A 11 -3.27 -3.92 -7.84
N ARG A 12 -4.06 -2.89 -8.14
CA ARG A 12 -4.92 -2.13 -7.20
C ARG A 12 -5.58 -2.99 -6.11
N ASP A 13 -6.41 -3.97 -6.47
CA ASP A 13 -7.18 -4.71 -5.46
C ASP A 13 -6.29 -5.58 -4.57
N LEU A 14 -5.21 -6.13 -5.13
CA LEU A 14 -4.23 -6.90 -4.36
C LEU A 14 -3.47 -6.00 -3.38
N LEU A 15 -3.06 -4.81 -3.84
CA LEU A 15 -2.40 -3.81 -2.99
C LEU A 15 -3.30 -3.38 -1.83
N ILE A 16 -4.56 -3.07 -2.10
CA ILE A 16 -5.53 -2.67 -1.06
C ILE A 16 -5.72 -3.81 -0.04
N ASN A 17 -5.87 -5.05 -0.50
CA ASN A 17 -6.01 -6.19 0.40
C ASN A 17 -4.74 -6.43 1.24
N CYS A 18 -3.55 -6.22 0.65
CA CYS A 18 -2.28 -6.30 1.36
C CYS A 18 -2.19 -5.24 2.47
N LEU A 19 -2.49 -3.97 2.15
CA LEU A 19 -2.47 -2.87 3.12
C LEU A 19 -3.46 -3.08 4.28
N LYS A 20 -4.68 -3.56 3.99
CA LYS A 20 -5.65 -3.96 5.04
C LYS A 20 -5.12 -5.07 5.93
N SER A 21 -4.42 -6.05 5.35
CA SER A 21 -3.81 -7.14 6.12
C SER A 21 -2.70 -6.63 7.04
N ILE A 22 -1.86 -5.71 6.55
CA ILE A 22 -0.79 -5.09 7.35
C ILE A 22 -1.40 -4.27 8.49
N GLU A 23 -2.35 -3.38 8.22
CA GLU A 23 -3.03 -2.57 9.24
C GLU A 23 -3.66 -3.44 10.35
N LYS A 24 -4.23 -4.58 9.97
CA LYS A 24 -4.85 -5.52 10.91
C LYS A 24 -3.85 -6.30 11.77
N ASN A 25 -2.70 -6.68 11.21
CA ASN A 25 -1.83 -7.70 11.82
C ASN A 25 -0.46 -7.18 12.25
N ALA A 26 -0.07 -5.97 11.85
CA ALA A 26 1.22 -5.39 12.15
C ALA A 26 1.05 -3.97 12.71
N SER A 27 1.68 -3.70 13.85
CA SER A 27 1.67 -2.40 14.52
C SER A 27 3.09 -1.89 14.71
N GLY A 28 3.28 -0.56 14.68
CA GLY A 28 4.60 0.05 14.92
C GLY A 28 5.60 -0.16 13.77
N CYS A 29 5.10 -0.33 12.56
CA CYS A 29 5.88 -0.41 11.33
C CYS A 29 5.58 0.78 10.41
N GLU A 30 6.57 1.16 9.62
CA GLU A 30 6.45 2.13 8.54
C GLU A 30 6.10 1.38 7.26
N VAL A 31 5.16 1.89 6.47
CA VAL A 31 4.75 1.29 5.20
C VAL A 31 5.03 2.30 4.10
N ILE A 32 5.74 1.86 3.06
CA ILE A 32 6.08 2.69 1.90
C ILE A 32 5.62 1.96 0.65
N VAL A 33 4.77 2.61 -0.15
CA VAL A 33 4.34 2.09 -1.45
C VAL A 33 5.08 2.83 -2.56
N VAL A 34 5.80 2.09 -3.38
CA VAL A 34 6.46 2.60 -4.58
C VAL A 34 5.63 2.21 -5.79
N ASP A 35 4.96 3.20 -6.39
CA ASP A 35 4.24 2.99 -7.64
C ASP A 35 5.20 2.99 -8.84
N ASN A 36 5.16 1.92 -9.63
CA ASN A 36 6.02 1.74 -10.81
C ASN A 36 5.29 2.11 -12.10
N ALA A 37 4.71 3.32 -12.14
CA ALA A 37 3.91 3.84 -13.25
C ALA A 37 2.66 3.00 -13.55
N SER A 38 1.84 2.77 -12.51
CA SER A 38 0.55 2.11 -12.69
C SER A 38 -0.45 3.01 -13.43
N SER A 39 -1.43 2.38 -14.06
CA SER A 39 -2.51 3.03 -14.82
C SER A 39 -3.91 2.58 -14.38
N ASP A 40 -4.01 1.89 -13.24
CA ASP A 40 -5.20 1.20 -12.72
C ASP A 40 -5.86 1.91 -11.52
N ASP A 41 -5.54 3.19 -11.30
CA ASP A 41 -5.94 4.00 -10.14
C ASP A 41 -5.49 3.46 -8.77
N SER A 42 -4.54 2.51 -8.71
CA SER A 42 -4.01 1.99 -7.44
C SER A 42 -3.46 3.09 -6.54
N ALA A 43 -2.66 4.01 -7.07
CA ALA A 43 -2.08 5.11 -6.30
C ALA A 43 -3.16 6.02 -5.67
N ASP A 44 -4.22 6.34 -6.41
CA ASP A 44 -5.32 7.17 -5.90
C ASP A 44 -6.17 6.43 -4.86
N ALA A 45 -6.37 5.13 -5.06
CA ALA A 45 -7.04 4.29 -4.07
C ALA A 45 -6.25 4.23 -2.76
N VAL A 46 -4.91 4.14 -2.83
CA VAL A 46 -4.03 4.17 -1.65
C VAL A 46 -4.14 5.51 -0.93
N ARG A 47 -3.95 6.64 -1.63
CA ARG A 47 -4.02 7.98 -1.00
C ARG A 47 -5.34 8.25 -0.28
N LYS A 48 -6.46 7.72 -0.82
CA LYS A 48 -7.80 7.91 -0.24
C LYS A 48 -8.05 7.01 0.97
N GLN A 49 -7.61 5.75 0.92
CA GLN A 49 -7.94 4.75 1.95
C GLN A 49 -6.87 4.64 3.05
N PHE A 50 -5.61 4.93 2.71
CA PHE A 50 -4.45 4.79 3.59
C PHE A 50 -3.59 6.07 3.53
N PRO A 51 -4.08 7.21 4.04
CA PRO A 51 -3.41 8.50 3.91
C PRO A 51 -2.07 8.61 4.67
N TYR A 52 -1.73 7.60 5.47
CA TYR A 52 -0.49 7.49 6.24
C TYR A 52 0.60 6.67 5.52
N VAL A 53 0.30 6.14 4.33
CA VAL A 53 1.21 5.37 3.46
C VAL A 53 1.82 6.26 2.39
#